data_AF-A0A535IIV0-F1
#
_entry.id   AF-A0A535IIV0-F1
#
_cell.length_a   1.000
_cell.length_b   1.000
_cell.length_c   1.000
_cell.angle_alpha   90.00
_cell.angle_beta   90.00
_cell.angle_gamma   90.00
#
_symmetry.space_group_name_H-M   'P 1'
#
loop_
_entity.id
_entity.type
_entity.pdbx_description
1 polymer ?
#
loop_
_entity_poly.entity_id
_entity_poly.type
_entity_poly.pdbx_seq_one_letter_code
_entity_poly.pdbx_strand_id
1 'polypeptide(L)'
;MNGCLVAGYGVPLGEDSVFTYPPGLRAELRSAIGQCEPAVLEELPGVKPELFQAWDEILRNREQMAAYLLERDDWDLFMLVFGVIDNVQHALWNYYDPRMANYYYREAPAYREKLLSYYEKVDGIIGRLLARADEQTHVVVMSDHGFGSTRPGLFMSSFLAEQGWLRFQAGAIPAGLGRGLMQRALRVYNDSPRLRASLRNLSGPAVQRVRQVLRSGGLLPSLQNIDWQHTRVFSTRFGLDLYLHRSDKFPQGIVTPEACDALCDEVCAKLLALRDDKTGLALVRSVHRVPAPADDAEVQPDLIV
;
A
#
# COMPACT_ATOMS: atom_id res chain seq x y z
N MET A 1 7.17 -30.76 -4.62
CA MET A 1 5.71 -30.67 -4.41
C MET A 1 5.05 -31.53 -5.46
N ASN A 2 4.00 -32.27 -5.11
CA ASN A 2 3.08 -32.83 -6.11
C ASN A 2 2.05 -31.74 -6.41
N GLY A 3 2.16 -31.08 -7.57
CA GLY A 3 1.27 -29.98 -7.95
C GLY A 3 2.00 -28.86 -8.69
N CYS A 4 1.30 -27.73 -8.88
CA CYS A 4 1.86 -26.57 -9.56
C CYS A 4 1.66 -25.24 -8.82
N LEU A 5 2.51 -24.27 -9.16
CA LEU A 5 2.42 -22.89 -8.69
C LEU A 5 2.59 -21.93 -9.86
N VAL A 6 1.77 -20.89 -9.88
CA VAL A 6 2.01 -19.68 -10.69
C VAL A 6 2.07 -18.50 -9.72
N ALA A 7 3.28 -17.98 -9.48
CA ALA A 7 3.49 -16.87 -8.57
C ALA A 7 2.93 -15.56 -9.16
N GLY A 8 2.45 -14.70 -8.27
CA GLY A 8 1.72 -13.48 -8.61
C GLY A 8 2.54 -12.20 -8.44
N TYR A 9 1.93 -11.21 -7.80
CA TYR A 9 2.50 -9.88 -7.59
C TYR A 9 3.89 -9.94 -6.91
N GLY A 10 4.81 -9.09 -7.36
CA GLY A 10 6.15 -8.96 -6.77
C GLY A 10 7.23 -9.86 -7.38
N VAL A 11 6.89 -10.69 -8.38
CA VAL A 11 7.91 -11.47 -9.11
C VAL A 11 8.78 -10.54 -9.98
N PRO A 12 10.09 -10.81 -10.10
CA PRO A 12 10.95 -10.11 -11.05
C PRO A 12 10.40 -10.22 -12.47
N LEU A 13 10.53 -9.15 -13.26
CA LEU A 13 10.12 -9.16 -14.66
C LEU A 13 11.29 -9.57 -15.55
N GLY A 14 11.01 -10.34 -16.60
CA GLY A 14 12.00 -10.77 -17.58
C GLY A 14 11.70 -12.16 -18.13
N GLU A 15 12.28 -12.49 -19.28
CA GLU A 15 12.15 -13.84 -19.85
C GLU A 15 12.78 -14.90 -18.95
N ASP A 16 13.87 -14.57 -18.26
CA ASP A 16 14.60 -15.47 -17.36
C ASP A 16 13.94 -15.60 -15.96
N SER A 17 12.87 -14.86 -15.69
CA SER A 17 12.18 -14.93 -14.40
C SER A 17 11.45 -16.27 -14.25
N VAL A 18 11.82 -17.02 -13.22
CA VAL A 18 11.17 -18.28 -12.86
C VAL A 18 10.09 -18.00 -11.81
N PHE A 19 8.84 -17.90 -12.27
CA PHE A 19 7.66 -17.68 -11.41
C PHE A 19 6.65 -18.83 -11.46
N THR A 20 6.99 -19.94 -12.13
CA THR A 20 6.14 -21.14 -12.19
C THR A 20 6.86 -22.36 -11.61
N TYR A 21 6.09 -23.27 -11.03
CA TYR A 21 6.53 -24.60 -10.64
C TYR A 21 5.56 -25.64 -11.21
N PRO A 22 6.06 -26.73 -11.83
CA PRO A 22 7.44 -26.87 -12.30
C PRO A 22 7.78 -25.77 -13.33
N PRO A 23 9.08 -25.43 -13.56
CA PRO A 23 9.44 -24.33 -14.46
C PRO A 23 8.91 -24.44 -15.90
N GLY A 24 8.67 -25.66 -16.38
CA GLY A 24 8.09 -25.92 -17.71
C GLY A 24 6.63 -25.50 -17.86
N LEU A 25 5.94 -25.25 -16.75
CA LEU A 25 4.53 -24.89 -16.73
C LEU A 25 4.23 -23.60 -17.50
N ARG A 26 5.15 -22.62 -17.47
CA ARG A 26 4.99 -21.39 -18.26
C ARG A 26 4.87 -21.68 -19.76
N ALA A 27 5.68 -22.61 -20.27
CA ALA A 27 5.66 -22.99 -21.68
C ALA A 27 4.38 -23.77 -22.03
N GLU A 28 3.96 -24.68 -21.14
CA GLU A 28 2.69 -25.42 -21.25
C GLU A 28 1.49 -24.46 -21.34
N LEU A 29 1.35 -23.53 -20.39
CA LEU A 29 0.27 -22.54 -20.38
C LEU A 29 0.31 -21.64 -21.62
N ARG A 30 1.49 -21.15 -22.03
CA ARG A 30 1.63 -20.39 -23.28
C ARG A 30 1.17 -21.19 -24.50
N SER A 31 1.48 -22.48 -24.56
CA SER A 31 1.04 -23.36 -25.65
C SER A 31 -0.47 -23.62 -25.63
N ALA A 32 -1.06 -23.78 -24.45
CA ALA A 32 -2.47 -24.15 -24.29
C ALA A 32 -3.44 -22.97 -24.40
N ILE A 33 -3.08 -21.82 -23.82
CA ILE A 33 -3.97 -20.66 -23.69
C ILE A 33 -3.38 -19.35 -24.26
N GLY A 34 -2.16 -19.39 -24.81
CA GLY A 34 -1.53 -18.27 -25.51
C GLY A 34 -0.78 -17.28 -24.62
N GLN A 35 -0.92 -17.34 -23.30
CA GLN A 35 -0.29 -16.42 -22.36
C GLN A 35 -0.12 -17.04 -20.96
N CYS A 36 0.88 -16.57 -20.21
CA CYS A 36 1.14 -16.98 -18.82
C CYS A 36 1.85 -15.87 -18.03
N GLU A 37 1.90 -14.64 -18.55
CA GLU A 37 2.75 -13.61 -17.93
C GLU A 37 2.19 -13.16 -16.57
N PRO A 38 3.06 -12.88 -15.60
CA PRO A 38 2.63 -12.40 -14.31
C PRO A 38 1.95 -11.05 -14.47
N ALA A 39 0.94 -10.79 -13.64
CA ALA A 39 0.25 -9.52 -13.64
C ALA A 39 1.23 -8.41 -13.22
N VAL A 40 1.59 -7.54 -14.17
CA VAL A 40 2.39 -6.35 -13.90
C VAL A 40 1.47 -5.15 -13.91
N LEU A 41 1.46 -4.41 -12.82
CA LEU A 41 0.88 -3.09 -12.79
C LEU A 41 2.01 -2.09 -12.72
N GLU A 42 2.19 -1.35 -13.81
CA GLU A 42 2.94 -0.11 -13.74
C GLU A 42 2.20 0.85 -12.80
N GLU A 43 2.90 1.46 -11.85
CA GLU A 43 2.39 2.57 -11.07
C GLU A 43 2.19 3.79 -11.98
N LEU A 44 1.09 3.82 -12.74
CA LEU A 44 0.75 4.97 -13.55
C LEU A 44 0.13 6.05 -12.66
N PRO A 45 0.63 7.30 -12.70
CA PRO A 45 0.02 8.38 -11.95
C PRO A 45 -1.36 8.70 -12.52
N GLY A 46 -2.37 8.64 -11.66
CA GLY A 46 -3.76 8.97 -11.99
C GLY A 46 -4.52 7.84 -12.67
N VAL A 47 -5.84 8.01 -12.79
CA VAL A 47 -6.71 7.06 -13.48
C VAL A 47 -6.62 7.32 -14.98
N LYS A 48 -6.11 6.35 -15.73
CA LYS A 48 -5.99 6.40 -17.19
C LYS A 48 -6.70 5.21 -17.85
N PRO A 49 -7.24 5.35 -19.07
CA PRO A 49 -7.91 4.28 -19.78
C PRO A 49 -7.10 2.98 -19.90
N GLU A 50 -5.77 3.11 -20.08
CA GLU A 50 -4.85 1.99 -20.27
C GLU A 50 -4.80 1.05 -19.04
N LEU A 51 -5.04 1.58 -17.83
CA LEU A 51 -5.13 0.76 -16.62
C LEU A 51 -6.30 -0.21 -16.68
N PHE A 52 -7.46 0.21 -17.22
CA PHE A 52 -8.62 -0.66 -17.33
C PHE A 52 -8.41 -1.79 -18.32
N GLN A 53 -7.71 -1.50 -19.43
CA GLN A 53 -7.33 -2.52 -20.39
C GLN A 53 -6.39 -3.54 -19.74
N ALA A 54 -5.35 -3.07 -19.03
CA ALA A 54 -4.42 -3.95 -18.33
C ALA A 54 -5.12 -4.83 -17.29
N TRP A 55 -6.03 -4.27 -16.49
CA TRP A 55 -6.82 -5.05 -15.53
C TRP A 55 -7.74 -6.09 -16.19
N ASP A 56 -8.33 -5.77 -17.34
CA ASP A 56 -9.17 -6.69 -18.10
C ASP A 56 -8.34 -7.85 -18.69
N GLU A 57 -7.13 -7.55 -19.16
CA GLU A 57 -6.17 -8.56 -19.64
C GLU A 57 -5.69 -9.46 -18.48
N ILE A 58 -5.39 -8.89 -17.31
CA ILE A 58 -5.02 -9.65 -16.10
C ILE A 58 -6.15 -10.60 -15.69
N LEU A 59 -7.40 -10.13 -15.63
CA LEU A 59 -8.54 -10.97 -15.28
C LEU A 59 -8.75 -12.10 -16.29
N ARG A 60 -8.65 -11.80 -17.60
CA ARG A 60 -8.79 -12.80 -18.66
C ARG A 60 -7.70 -13.88 -18.57
N ASN A 61 -6.44 -13.46 -18.43
CA ASN A 61 -5.33 -14.39 -18.27
C ASN A 61 -5.52 -15.28 -17.02
N ARG A 62 -5.95 -14.68 -15.90
CA ARG A 62 -6.22 -15.40 -14.66
C ARG A 62 -7.33 -16.44 -14.81
N GLU A 63 -8.43 -16.07 -15.46
CA GLU A 63 -9.54 -16.98 -15.75
C GLU A 63 -9.08 -18.15 -16.63
N GLN A 64 -8.36 -17.87 -17.72
CA GLN A 64 -7.90 -18.90 -18.65
C GLN A 64 -6.92 -19.88 -17.99
N MET A 65 -5.96 -19.36 -17.22
CA MET A 65 -5.02 -20.19 -16.46
C MET A 65 -5.76 -21.04 -15.43
N ALA A 66 -6.70 -20.44 -14.68
CA ALA A 66 -7.46 -21.16 -13.67
C ALA A 66 -8.29 -22.29 -14.29
N ALA A 67 -9.04 -22.02 -15.36
CA ALA A 67 -9.85 -23.02 -16.04
C ALA A 67 -9.00 -24.18 -16.59
N TYR A 68 -7.88 -23.88 -17.23
CA TYR A 68 -6.97 -24.90 -17.75
C TYR A 68 -6.38 -25.77 -16.63
N LEU A 69 -5.86 -25.15 -15.58
CA LEU A 69 -5.24 -25.88 -14.48
C LEU A 69 -6.25 -26.71 -13.69
N LEU A 70 -7.47 -26.22 -13.51
CA LEU A 70 -8.55 -26.95 -12.83
C LEU A 70 -8.92 -28.25 -13.57
N GLU A 71 -8.85 -28.26 -14.90
CA GLU A 71 -9.16 -29.43 -15.74
C GLU A 71 -7.96 -30.35 -15.97
N ARG A 72 -6.74 -29.89 -15.71
CA ARG A 72 -5.50 -30.63 -16.00
C ARG A 72 -5.27 -31.81 -15.06
N ASP A 73 -5.52 -31.60 -13.77
CA ASP A 73 -5.22 -32.57 -12.70
C ASP A 73 -6.43 -32.77 -11.78
N ASP A 74 -6.39 -33.86 -11.01
CA ASP A 74 -7.31 -34.09 -9.90
C ASP A 74 -6.72 -33.47 -8.62
N TRP A 75 -7.36 -32.41 -8.12
CA TRP A 75 -6.79 -31.55 -7.08
C TRP A 75 -7.35 -31.87 -5.69
N ASP A 76 -6.46 -32.16 -4.73
CA ASP A 76 -6.82 -32.15 -3.30
C ASP A 76 -7.02 -30.72 -2.76
N LEU A 77 -6.33 -29.74 -3.35
CA LEU A 77 -6.41 -28.31 -3.02
C LEU A 77 -6.10 -27.45 -4.23
N PHE A 78 -7.01 -26.52 -4.55
CA PHE A 78 -6.81 -25.50 -5.58
C PHE A 78 -7.03 -24.11 -4.99
N MET A 79 -6.06 -23.21 -5.15
CA MET A 79 -6.14 -21.84 -4.64
C MET A 79 -5.99 -20.82 -5.76
N LEU A 80 -6.92 -19.85 -5.81
CA LEU A 80 -6.94 -18.77 -6.78
C LEU A 80 -7.13 -17.43 -6.09
N VAL A 81 -6.35 -16.43 -6.50
CA VAL A 81 -6.42 -15.07 -5.96
C VAL A 81 -6.69 -14.07 -7.08
N PHE A 82 -7.64 -13.15 -6.85
CA PHE A 82 -7.96 -12.03 -7.74
C PHE A 82 -7.51 -10.69 -7.13
N GLY A 83 -6.30 -10.23 -7.48
CA GLY A 83 -5.79 -8.94 -6.97
C GLY A 83 -6.35 -7.70 -7.69
N VAL A 84 -7.06 -7.86 -8.81
CA VAL A 84 -7.52 -6.72 -9.62
C VAL A 84 -8.52 -5.84 -8.88
N ILE A 85 -9.41 -6.43 -8.08
CA ILE A 85 -10.41 -5.66 -7.32
C ILE A 85 -9.72 -4.68 -6.37
N ASP A 86 -8.70 -5.14 -5.63
CA ASP A 86 -7.94 -4.28 -4.72
C ASP A 86 -7.28 -3.09 -5.46
N ASN A 87 -6.64 -3.35 -6.59
CA ASN A 87 -6.00 -2.32 -7.42
C ASN A 87 -7.01 -1.30 -7.97
N VAL A 88 -8.16 -1.77 -8.46
CA VAL A 88 -9.23 -0.91 -8.95
C VAL A 88 -9.77 -0.04 -7.82
N GLN A 89 -9.94 -0.60 -6.62
CA GLN A 89 -10.35 0.18 -5.45
C GLN A 89 -9.32 1.26 -5.10
N HIS A 90 -8.02 0.92 -5.02
CA HIS A 90 -6.96 1.90 -4.79
C HIS A 90 -6.98 3.06 -5.80
N ALA A 91 -7.22 2.77 -7.08
CA ALA A 91 -7.29 3.79 -8.12
C ALA A 91 -8.60 4.62 -8.05
N LEU A 92 -9.73 3.98 -7.76
CA LEU A 92 -11.05 4.59 -7.95
C LEU A 92 -11.77 5.01 -6.66
N TRP A 93 -11.22 4.75 -5.47
CA TRP A 93 -11.93 5.05 -4.21
C TRP A 93 -12.25 6.54 -4.03
N ASN A 94 -11.39 7.41 -4.57
CA ASN A 94 -11.60 8.87 -4.60
C ASN A 94 -12.78 9.32 -5.48
N TYR A 95 -13.37 8.40 -6.25
CA TYR A 95 -14.57 8.62 -7.06
C TYR A 95 -15.77 7.86 -6.49
N TYR A 96 -15.50 6.84 -5.67
CA TYR A 96 -16.50 6.01 -5.02
C TYR A 96 -17.08 6.68 -3.77
N ASP A 97 -16.26 7.03 -2.78
CA ASP A 97 -16.76 7.46 -1.47
C ASP A 97 -16.68 8.99 -1.29
N PRO A 98 -17.82 9.70 -1.15
CA PRO A 98 -17.86 11.15 -1.01
C PRO A 98 -17.28 11.64 0.33
N ARG A 99 -16.99 10.73 1.28
CA ARG A 99 -16.32 11.04 2.55
C ARG A 99 -14.81 11.25 2.37
N MET A 100 -14.24 10.84 1.23
CA MET A 100 -12.83 11.09 0.92
C MET A 100 -12.55 12.57 0.84
N ALA A 101 -11.48 13.05 1.49
CA ALA A 101 -11.11 14.45 1.42
C ALA A 101 -10.84 14.90 -0.03
N ASN A 102 -10.24 14.02 -0.83
CA ASN A 102 -9.90 14.21 -2.24
C ASN A 102 -10.95 13.60 -3.19
N TYR A 103 -12.23 13.61 -2.80
CA TYR A 103 -13.32 13.12 -3.65
C TYR A 103 -13.51 13.94 -4.94
N TYR A 104 -13.62 13.27 -6.09
CA TYR A 104 -13.77 13.90 -7.40
C TYR A 104 -15.18 13.77 -7.97
N TYR A 105 -15.98 14.81 -7.77
CA TYR A 105 -17.41 14.82 -8.12
C TYR A 105 -17.72 14.64 -9.62
N ARG A 106 -16.91 15.22 -10.52
CA ARG A 106 -17.27 15.30 -11.95
C ARG A 106 -17.29 13.94 -12.63
N GLU A 107 -16.27 13.11 -12.39
CA GLU A 107 -16.14 11.79 -13.00
C GLU A 107 -16.67 10.66 -12.12
N ALA A 108 -17.17 10.99 -10.93
CA ALA A 108 -17.59 10.01 -9.93
C ALA A 108 -18.64 8.99 -10.41
N PRO A 109 -19.74 9.38 -11.09
CA PRO A 109 -20.74 8.41 -11.53
C PRO A 109 -20.15 7.32 -12.43
N ALA A 110 -19.39 7.72 -13.46
CA ALA A 110 -18.78 6.80 -14.41
C ALA A 110 -17.74 5.87 -13.74
N TYR A 111 -16.91 6.39 -12.83
CA TYR A 111 -15.92 5.55 -12.16
C TYR A 111 -16.48 4.69 -11.02
N ARG A 112 -17.62 5.07 -10.42
CA ARG A 112 -18.37 4.19 -9.52
C ARG A 112 -18.90 2.97 -10.25
N GLU A 113 -19.58 3.20 -11.37
CA GLU A 113 -20.07 2.11 -12.24
C GLU A 113 -18.91 1.24 -12.72
N LYS A 114 -17.79 1.87 -13.13
CA LYS A 114 -16.60 1.14 -13.54
C LYS A 114 -16.05 0.25 -12.42
N LEU A 115 -15.92 0.75 -11.19
CA LEU A 115 -15.50 -0.04 -10.02
C LEU A 115 -16.43 -1.24 -9.81
N LEU A 116 -17.75 -1.01 -9.78
CA LEU A 116 -18.74 -2.07 -9.55
C LEU A 116 -18.70 -3.13 -10.68
N SER A 117 -18.46 -2.73 -11.93
CA SER A 117 -18.31 -3.67 -13.04
C SER A 117 -17.16 -4.66 -12.85
N TYR A 118 -16.12 -4.32 -12.09
CA TYR A 118 -15.03 -5.26 -11.79
C TYR A 118 -15.43 -6.33 -10.78
N TYR A 119 -16.30 -6.00 -9.82
CA TYR A 119 -16.93 -7.00 -8.95
C TYR A 119 -17.79 -7.96 -9.78
N GLU A 120 -18.64 -7.44 -10.67
CA GLU A 120 -19.49 -8.26 -11.54
C GLU A 120 -18.66 -9.16 -12.48
N LYS A 121 -17.53 -8.66 -13.01
CA LYS A 121 -16.61 -9.47 -13.81
C LYS A 121 -16.02 -10.64 -13.02
N VAL A 122 -15.53 -10.38 -11.81
CA VAL A 122 -14.95 -11.43 -10.96
C VAL A 122 -16.01 -12.41 -10.49
N ASP A 123 -17.20 -11.94 -10.13
CA ASP A 123 -18.36 -12.79 -9.81
C ASP A 123 -18.70 -13.73 -10.97
N GLY A 124 -18.76 -13.22 -12.19
CA GLY A 124 -18.99 -14.03 -13.38
C GLY A 124 -17.90 -15.07 -13.63
N ILE A 125 -16.62 -14.74 -13.38
CA ILE A 125 -15.51 -15.69 -13.47
C ILE A 125 -15.65 -16.78 -12.42
N ILE A 126 -15.93 -16.40 -11.16
CA ILE A 126 -16.16 -17.35 -10.06
C ILE A 126 -17.30 -18.29 -10.43
N GLY A 127 -18.44 -17.79 -10.90
CA GLY A 127 -19.57 -18.61 -11.33
C GLY A 127 -19.21 -19.64 -12.40
N ARG A 128 -18.39 -19.26 -13.39
CA ARG A 128 -17.91 -20.20 -14.43
C ARG A 128 -16.92 -21.24 -13.89
N LEU A 129 -16.08 -20.89 -12.93
CA LEU A 129 -15.18 -21.84 -12.29
C LEU A 129 -15.93 -22.80 -11.37
N LEU A 130 -16.91 -22.29 -10.60
CA LEU A 130 -17.77 -23.09 -9.73
C LEU A 130 -18.58 -24.13 -10.50
N ALA A 131 -18.99 -23.83 -11.73
CA ALA A 131 -19.70 -24.78 -12.59
C ALA A 131 -18.87 -26.05 -12.95
N ARG A 132 -17.56 -26.07 -12.63
CA ARG A 132 -16.67 -27.22 -12.79
C ARG A 132 -16.46 -28.01 -11.50
N ALA A 133 -16.90 -27.49 -10.36
CA ALA A 133 -16.85 -28.19 -9.08
C ALA A 133 -18.01 -29.18 -8.98
N ASP A 134 -17.76 -30.39 -8.49
CA ASP A 134 -18.79 -31.38 -8.22
C ASP A 134 -19.40 -31.21 -6.81
N GLU A 135 -20.33 -32.09 -6.45
CA GLU A 135 -21.01 -32.07 -5.15
C GLU A 135 -20.10 -32.46 -3.97
N GLN A 136 -18.93 -33.05 -4.22
CA GLN A 136 -17.95 -33.44 -3.20
C GLN A 136 -16.91 -32.34 -2.95
N THR A 137 -16.80 -31.35 -3.84
CA THR A 137 -15.86 -30.24 -3.70
C THR A 137 -16.35 -29.19 -2.71
N HIS A 138 -15.58 -28.97 -1.65
CA HIS A 138 -15.77 -27.83 -0.76
C HIS A 138 -15.16 -26.56 -1.35
N VAL A 139 -15.99 -25.53 -1.53
CA VAL A 139 -15.52 -24.23 -2.03
C VAL A 139 -15.61 -23.17 -0.95
N VAL A 140 -14.52 -22.43 -0.75
CA VAL A 140 -14.46 -21.28 0.14
C VAL A 140 -14.11 -20.04 -0.67
N VAL A 141 -15.01 -19.05 -0.64
CA VAL A 141 -14.75 -17.70 -1.18
C VAL A 141 -14.49 -16.78 0.00
N MET A 142 -13.31 -16.17 0.04
CA MET A 142 -12.90 -15.29 1.13
C MET A 142 -12.12 -14.09 0.59
N SER A 143 -11.94 -13.10 1.45
CA SER A 143 -11.11 -11.93 1.22
C SER A 143 -10.26 -11.68 2.46
N ASP A 144 -9.03 -11.27 2.25
CA ASP A 144 -8.08 -10.89 3.29
C ASP A 144 -8.45 -9.58 3.97
N HIS A 145 -9.04 -8.63 3.25
CA HIS A 145 -9.54 -7.37 3.80
C HIS A 145 -10.63 -6.69 2.97
N GLY A 146 -11.35 -5.77 3.60
CA GLY A 146 -12.26 -4.86 2.90
C GLY A 146 -11.56 -3.62 2.34
N PHE A 147 -12.35 -2.62 1.95
CA PHE A 147 -11.84 -1.32 1.53
C PHE A 147 -12.68 -0.19 2.13
N GLY A 148 -12.06 0.95 2.40
CA GLY A 148 -12.73 2.03 3.13
C GLY A 148 -12.05 3.38 2.95
N SER A 149 -12.83 4.43 3.20
CA SER A 149 -12.29 5.78 3.17
C SER A 149 -11.29 6.01 4.29
N THR A 150 -10.12 6.49 3.91
CA THR A 150 -9.18 7.07 4.84
C THR A 150 -9.54 8.54 5.05
N ARG A 151 -9.64 8.93 6.32
CA ARG A 151 -9.64 10.36 6.66
C ARG A 151 -8.19 10.81 6.65
N PRO A 152 -7.88 12.01 6.13
CA PRO A 152 -6.53 12.55 6.23
C PRO A 152 -6.21 12.79 7.70
N GLY A 153 -5.43 11.91 8.31
CA GLY A 153 -5.13 12.00 9.72
C GLY A 153 -3.82 11.28 10.00
N LEU A 154 -2.78 12.07 10.20
CA LEU A 154 -1.43 11.64 10.61
C LEU A 154 -0.54 11.02 9.52
N PHE A 155 0.35 11.85 8.98
CA PHE A 155 1.60 11.33 8.40
C PHE A 155 2.56 11.03 9.54
N MET A 156 2.69 9.75 9.90
CA MET A 156 3.42 9.31 11.11
C MET A 156 4.82 9.91 11.19
N SER A 157 5.59 9.86 10.11
CA SER A 157 6.94 10.44 10.04
C SER A 157 6.95 11.96 10.21
N SER A 158 5.93 12.69 9.76
CA SER A 158 5.81 14.12 10.06
C SER A 158 5.54 14.36 11.55
N PHE A 159 4.66 13.57 12.15
CA PHE A 159 4.38 13.65 13.59
C PHE A 159 5.61 13.35 14.44
N LEU A 160 6.32 12.25 14.16
CA LEU A 160 7.56 11.90 14.86
C LEU A 160 8.62 13.02 14.73
N ALA A 161 8.68 13.67 13.57
CA ALA A 161 9.59 14.79 13.36
C ALA A 161 9.17 16.06 14.12
N GLU A 162 7.88 16.34 14.23
CA GLU A 162 7.34 17.45 15.03
C GLU A 162 7.58 17.25 16.53
N GLN A 163 7.56 16.00 17.01
CA GLN A 163 7.97 15.66 18.38
C GLN A 163 9.49 15.69 18.58
N GLY A 164 10.28 15.82 17.51
CA GLY A 164 11.74 15.80 17.55
C GLY A 164 12.35 14.41 17.72
N TRP A 165 11.56 13.34 17.58
CA TRP A 165 12.05 11.96 17.66
C TRP A 165 12.60 11.45 16.32
N LEU A 166 12.11 11.95 15.20
CA LEU A 166 12.62 11.65 13.86
C LEU A 166 13.33 12.88 13.28
N ARG A 167 14.55 12.71 12.76
CA ARG A 167 15.26 13.76 12.02
C ARG A 167 15.55 13.33 10.60
N PHE A 168 15.46 14.29 9.69
CA PHE A 168 15.92 14.11 8.32
C PHE A 168 17.26 14.83 8.15
N GLN A 169 18.13 14.29 7.30
CA GLN A 169 19.35 14.95 6.88
C GLN A 169 19.01 16.32 6.30
N ALA A 170 19.88 17.30 6.53
CA ALA A 170 19.70 18.65 6.00
C ALA A 170 19.74 18.63 4.46
N GLY A 171 18.56 18.63 3.82
CA GLY A 171 18.41 18.96 2.41
C GLY A 171 18.36 20.48 2.22
N ALA A 172 18.62 20.94 0.98
CA ALA A 172 18.77 22.35 0.58
C ALA A 172 17.49 23.23 0.69
N ILE A 173 16.83 23.26 1.85
CA ILE A 173 15.87 24.30 2.21
C ILE A 173 16.40 24.99 3.47
N PRO A 174 16.81 26.27 3.41
CA PRO A 174 17.34 27.00 4.55
C PRO A 174 16.36 27.00 5.73
N ALA A 175 16.86 26.67 6.92
CA ALA A 175 16.14 26.86 8.16
C ALA A 175 15.75 28.34 8.31
N GLY A 176 14.47 28.67 8.10
CA GLY A 176 13.94 30.01 8.28
C GLY A 176 12.88 30.44 7.27
N LEU A 177 12.90 29.93 6.04
CA LEU A 177 11.89 30.25 5.02
C LEU A 177 11.14 28.98 4.60
N GLY A 178 9.90 28.86 5.04
CA GLY A 178 8.91 28.14 4.26
C GLY A 178 8.34 26.85 4.84
N ARG A 179 8.86 26.24 5.92
CA ARG A 179 8.21 25.00 6.43
C ARG A 179 6.77 25.24 6.90
N GLY A 180 6.55 26.25 7.74
CA GLY A 180 5.20 26.63 8.20
C GLY A 180 4.31 27.21 7.10
N LEU A 181 4.87 28.02 6.20
CA LEU A 181 4.14 28.58 5.06
C LEU A 181 3.74 27.50 4.04
N MET A 182 4.62 26.52 3.82
CA MET A 182 4.38 25.37 2.94
C MET A 182 3.42 24.37 3.56
N GLN A 183 3.49 24.13 4.88
CA GLN A 183 2.46 23.36 5.59
C GLN A 183 1.07 24.02 5.49
N ARG A 184 1.02 25.36 5.56
CA ARG A 184 -0.21 26.11 5.29
C ARG A 184 -0.65 25.96 3.83
N ALA A 185 0.27 26.04 2.86
CA ALA A 185 -0.05 25.84 1.45
C ALA A 185 -0.56 24.41 1.16
N LEU A 186 0.04 23.39 1.77
CA LEU A 186 -0.41 22.00 1.68
C LEU A 186 -1.77 21.80 2.35
N ARG A 187 -2.04 22.47 3.48
CA ARG A 187 -3.38 22.51 4.09
C ARG A 187 -4.41 23.16 3.17
N VAL A 188 -4.11 24.33 2.61
CA VAL A 188 -5.00 25.01 1.64
C VAL A 188 -5.24 24.15 0.40
N TYR A 189 -4.19 23.52 -0.13
CA TYR A 189 -4.32 22.51 -1.18
C TYR A 189 -5.22 21.37 -0.73
N ASN A 190 -5.03 20.86 0.49
CA ASN A 190 -5.81 19.76 1.01
C ASN A 190 -7.26 20.10 1.41
N ASP A 191 -7.56 21.37 1.62
CA ASP A 191 -8.90 21.82 2.02
C ASP A 191 -9.70 22.39 0.84
N SER A 192 -9.08 22.54 -0.34
CA SER A 192 -9.71 23.10 -1.54
C SER A 192 -9.90 22.04 -2.63
N PRO A 193 -11.12 21.49 -2.80
CA PRO A 193 -11.43 20.53 -3.87
C PRO A 193 -11.14 21.08 -5.27
N ARG A 194 -11.37 22.38 -5.50
CA ARG A 194 -11.11 23.04 -6.78
C ARG A 194 -9.62 23.11 -7.10
N LEU A 195 -8.81 23.53 -6.12
CA LEU A 195 -7.36 23.60 -6.29
C LEU A 195 -6.75 22.22 -6.55
N ARG A 196 -7.22 21.18 -5.83
CA ARG A 196 -6.81 19.80 -6.10
C ARG A 196 -7.16 19.35 -7.51
N ALA A 197 -8.41 19.55 -7.93
CA ALA A 197 -8.86 19.14 -9.26
C ALA A 197 -8.04 19.82 -10.37
N SER A 198 -7.74 21.12 -10.23
CA SER A 198 -6.92 21.88 -11.18
C SER A 198 -5.46 21.42 -11.25
N LEU A 199 -4.89 20.94 -10.13
CA LEU A 199 -3.49 20.51 -10.07
C LEU A 199 -3.29 18.99 -10.25
N ARG A 200 -4.38 18.18 -10.28
CA ARG A 200 -4.34 16.71 -10.35
C ARG A 200 -3.59 16.18 -11.57
N ASN A 201 -3.79 16.84 -12.72
CA ASN A 201 -3.24 16.41 -13.99
C ASN A 201 -1.88 17.07 -14.30
N LEU A 202 -1.32 17.83 -13.35
CA LEU A 202 0.02 18.39 -13.51
C LEU A 202 1.04 17.27 -13.38
N SER A 203 1.64 16.91 -14.51
CA SER A 203 2.76 15.98 -14.60
C SER A 203 3.84 16.58 -15.49
N GLY A 204 5.12 16.30 -15.19
CA GLY A 204 6.24 16.73 -16.00
C GLY A 204 7.49 17.05 -15.18
N PRO A 205 8.61 17.40 -15.84
CA PRO A 205 9.91 17.56 -15.18
C PRO A 205 9.92 18.65 -14.09
N ALA A 206 9.12 19.70 -14.25
CA ALA A 206 8.98 20.76 -13.25
C ALA A 206 8.25 20.29 -11.99
N VAL A 207 7.15 19.55 -12.14
CA VAL A 207 6.40 18.96 -11.01
C VAL A 207 7.23 17.91 -10.29
N GLN A 208 7.98 17.10 -11.04
CA GLN A 208 8.90 16.11 -10.47
C GLN A 208 10.02 16.78 -9.67
N ARG A 209 10.60 17.88 -10.18
CA ARG A 209 11.57 18.69 -9.42
C ARG A 209 10.99 19.26 -8.13
N VAL A 210 9.77 19.78 -8.17
CA VAL A 210 9.09 20.26 -6.95
C VAL A 210 8.88 19.12 -5.95
N ARG A 211 8.40 17.95 -6.40
CA ARG A 211 8.25 16.76 -5.54
C ARG A 211 9.58 16.29 -4.95
N GLN A 212 10.65 16.32 -5.73
CA GLN A 212 12.00 15.97 -5.28
C GLN A 212 12.48 16.95 -4.21
N VAL A 213 12.34 18.25 -4.44
CA VAL A 213 12.69 19.29 -3.44
C VAL A 213 11.88 19.11 -2.15
N LEU A 214 10.58 18.80 -2.26
CA LEU A 214 9.74 18.50 -1.09
C LEU A 214 10.21 17.23 -0.34
N ARG A 215 10.64 16.18 -1.06
CA ARG A 215 11.21 14.95 -0.46
C ARG A 215 12.56 15.19 0.20
N SER A 216 13.46 15.88 -0.48
CA SER A 216 14.78 16.24 0.03
C SER A 216 14.70 17.21 1.21
N GLY A 217 13.70 18.09 1.24
CA GLY A 217 13.46 19.02 2.35
C GLY A 217 12.68 18.42 3.54
N GLY A 218 12.43 17.10 3.57
CA GLY A 218 11.71 16.44 4.67
C GLY A 218 10.23 16.85 4.80
N LEU A 219 9.66 17.46 3.75
CA LEU A 219 8.24 17.82 3.66
C LEU A 219 7.40 16.72 3.04
N LEU A 220 8.03 15.88 2.20
CA LEU A 220 7.54 14.54 1.85
C LEU A 220 8.50 13.54 2.49
N PRO A 221 8.05 12.75 3.48
CA PRO A 221 8.91 11.79 4.15
C PRO A 221 9.52 10.80 3.14
N SER A 222 10.84 10.66 3.16
CA SER A 222 11.55 9.57 2.48
C SER A 222 12.44 8.88 3.51
N LEU A 223 12.32 7.56 3.64
CA LEU A 223 13.17 6.76 4.53
C LEU A 223 14.66 6.91 4.19
N GLN A 224 14.98 7.25 2.93
CA GLN A 224 16.35 7.40 2.45
C GLN A 224 17.06 8.65 3.02
N ASN A 225 16.31 9.63 3.52
CA ASN A 225 16.86 10.90 3.98
C ASN A 225 16.86 11.04 5.51
N ILE A 226 16.74 9.93 6.26
CA ILE A 226 16.72 9.98 7.73
C ILE A 226 18.13 10.25 8.26
N ASP A 227 18.23 11.18 9.21
CA ASP A 227 19.44 11.42 10.00
C ASP A 227 19.44 10.44 11.18
N TRP A 228 20.07 9.29 10.97
CA TRP A 228 20.14 8.20 11.95
C TRP A 228 20.90 8.57 13.22
N GLN A 229 21.85 9.51 13.15
CA GLN A 229 22.64 9.93 14.32
C GLN A 229 21.82 10.70 15.35
N HIS A 230 20.68 11.27 14.93
CA HIS A 230 19.82 12.08 15.79
C HIS A 230 18.36 11.60 15.83
N THR A 231 18.07 10.45 15.22
CA THR A 231 16.74 9.84 15.21
C THR A 231 16.61 8.83 16.34
N ARG A 232 15.61 9.03 17.19
CA ARG A 232 15.26 8.16 18.34
C ARG A 232 14.11 7.21 18.01
N VAL A 233 13.16 7.62 17.18
CA VAL A 233 11.99 6.82 16.79
C VAL A 233 11.74 6.97 15.29
N PHE A 234 11.49 5.87 14.60
CA PHE A 234 11.14 5.85 13.19
C PHE A 234 9.99 4.88 12.92
N SER A 235 9.33 5.02 11.78
CA SER A 235 8.15 4.22 11.41
C SER A 235 8.33 3.50 10.09
N THR A 236 7.83 2.27 9.98
CA THR A 236 7.73 1.51 8.72
C THR A 236 6.27 1.11 8.47
N ARG A 237 6.00 0.25 7.48
CA ARG A 237 4.67 -0.31 7.16
C ARG A 237 3.53 0.72 7.22
N PHE A 238 3.60 1.72 6.34
CA PHE A 238 2.62 2.81 6.24
C PHE A 238 2.44 3.67 7.52
N GLY A 239 3.39 3.60 8.46
CA GLY A 239 3.36 4.36 9.71
C GLY A 239 2.73 3.62 10.88
N LEU A 240 2.41 2.33 10.73
CA LEU A 240 1.78 1.53 11.79
C LEU A 240 2.80 0.88 12.73
N ASP A 241 3.96 0.52 12.20
CA ASP A 241 5.04 -0.10 12.95
C ASP A 241 6.03 0.97 13.39
N LEU A 242 6.22 1.15 14.69
CA LEU A 242 7.20 2.09 15.26
C LEU A 242 8.36 1.34 15.90
N TYR A 243 9.55 1.83 15.61
CA TYR A 243 10.81 1.30 16.11
C TYR A 243 11.52 2.38 16.91
N LEU A 244 12.00 2.03 18.08
CA LEU A 244 12.98 2.84 18.78
C LEU A 244 14.34 2.52 18.16
N HIS A 245 15.14 3.54 17.88
CA HIS A 245 16.49 3.39 17.35
C HIS A 245 17.45 2.99 18.49
N ARG A 246 17.27 1.78 19.01
CA ARG A 246 17.92 1.27 20.21
C ARG A 246 19.34 0.77 19.94
N SER A 247 20.26 1.06 20.85
CA SER A 247 21.68 0.68 20.73
C SER A 247 21.92 -0.84 20.81
N ASP A 248 20.98 -1.59 21.39
CA ASP A 248 21.02 -3.05 21.52
C ASP A 248 20.38 -3.80 20.34
N LYS A 249 19.64 -3.08 19.48
CA LYS A 249 18.89 -3.65 18.34
C LYS A 249 19.42 -3.19 16.98
N PHE A 250 19.98 -1.98 16.93
CA PHE A 250 20.47 -1.36 15.71
C PHE A 250 21.94 -0.95 15.86
N PRO A 251 22.80 -1.22 14.86
CA PRO A 251 24.23 -0.89 14.94
C PRO A 251 24.54 0.60 15.19
N GLN A 252 23.64 1.50 14.80
CA GLN A 252 23.78 2.96 14.98
C GLN A 252 22.78 3.51 16.01
N GLY A 253 22.16 2.64 16.80
CA GLY A 253 21.13 3.03 17.75
C GLY A 253 21.65 3.96 18.84
N ILE A 254 20.86 4.98 19.14
CA ILE A 254 21.20 6.04 20.11
C ILE A 254 20.34 6.00 21.37
N VAL A 255 19.26 5.20 21.38
CA VAL A 255 18.40 5.01 22.55
C VAL A 255 18.95 3.86 23.38
N THR A 256 19.33 4.13 24.63
CA THR A 256 19.82 3.06 25.52
C THR A 256 18.64 2.21 26.03
N PRO A 257 18.88 0.94 26.42
CA PRO A 257 17.84 0.08 26.98
C PRO A 257 17.08 0.71 28.16
N GLU A 258 17.77 1.44 29.04
CA GLU A 258 17.19 2.09 30.22
C GLU A 258 16.24 3.24 29.86
N ALA A 259 16.46 3.88 28.71
CA ALA A 259 15.62 4.97 28.21
C ALA A 259 14.42 4.49 27.38
N CYS A 260 14.36 3.19 27.04
CA CYS A 260 13.35 2.65 26.12
C CYS A 260 11.94 2.74 26.71
N ASP A 261 11.74 2.29 27.94
CA ASP A 261 10.41 2.26 28.55
C ASP A 261 9.78 3.65 28.67
N ALA A 262 10.58 4.62 29.14
CA ALA A 262 10.14 6.00 29.28
C ALA A 262 9.82 6.62 27.90
N LEU A 263 10.63 6.35 26.87
CA LEU A 263 10.37 6.83 25.52
C LEU A 263 9.12 6.17 24.91
N CYS A 264 8.93 4.87 25.12
CA CYS A 264 7.72 4.17 24.70
C CYS A 264 6.47 4.76 25.34
N ASP A 265 6.50 5.05 26.65
CA ASP A 265 5.37 5.69 27.36
C ASP A 265 5.08 7.08 26.80
N GLU A 266 6.14 7.88 26.55
CA GLU A 266 6.00 9.20 25.96
C GLU A 266 5.34 9.12 24.57
N VAL A 267 5.83 8.24 23.70
CA VAL A 267 5.31 8.02 22.34
C VAL A 267 3.85 7.56 22.40
N CYS A 268 3.52 6.58 23.24
CA CYS A 268 2.16 6.09 23.41
C CYS A 268 1.22 7.21 23.87
N ALA A 269 1.60 7.96 24.89
CA ALA A 269 0.78 9.04 25.43
C ALA A 269 0.50 10.13 24.37
N LYS A 270 1.51 10.53 23.60
CA LYS A 270 1.31 11.56 22.56
C LYS A 270 0.46 11.05 21.40
N LEU A 271 0.63 9.81 20.97
CA LEU A 271 -0.19 9.21 19.91
C LEU A 271 -1.66 9.11 20.33
N LEU A 272 -1.94 8.61 21.54
CA LEU A 272 -3.29 8.47 22.07
C LEU A 272 -3.97 9.83 22.35
N ALA A 273 -3.19 10.90 22.52
CA ALA A 273 -3.69 12.26 22.67
C ALA A 273 -4.07 12.94 21.34
N LEU A 274 -3.69 12.37 20.18
CA LEU A 274 -3.98 12.98 18.88
C LEU A 274 -5.48 13.03 18.59
N ARG A 275 -5.93 14.18 18.08
CA ARG A 275 -7.31 14.43 17.67
C ARG A 275 -7.32 14.99 16.25
N ASP A 276 -8.35 14.63 15.50
CA ASP A 276 -8.64 15.21 14.20
C ASP A 276 -9.17 16.64 14.41
N ASP A 277 -8.47 17.64 13.87
CA ASP A 277 -8.81 19.06 14.08
C ASP A 277 -10.22 19.45 13.61
N LYS A 278 -10.82 18.68 12.67
CA LYS A 278 -12.13 19.00 12.08
C LYS A 278 -13.28 18.32 12.83
N THR A 279 -13.07 17.09 13.28
CA THR A 279 -14.10 16.25 13.86
C THR A 279 -13.95 16.05 15.36
N GLY A 280 -12.78 16.39 15.93
CA GLY A 280 -12.44 16.17 17.33
C GLY A 280 -12.26 14.69 17.71
N LEU A 281 -12.36 13.77 16.76
CA LEU A 281 -12.23 12.33 17.02
C LEU A 281 -10.77 11.94 17.26
N ALA A 282 -10.56 10.91 18.08
CA ALA A 282 -9.22 10.34 18.26
C ALA A 282 -8.67 9.79 16.94
N LEU A 283 -7.44 10.18 16.59
CA LEU A 283 -6.76 9.67 15.39
C LEU A 283 -6.16 8.28 15.61
N VAL A 284 -5.72 8.00 16.84
CA VAL A 284 -5.17 6.71 17.25
C VAL A 284 -6.10 6.11 18.30
N ARG A 285 -6.58 4.90 18.03
CA ARG A 285 -7.49 4.18 18.94
C ARG A 285 -6.73 3.47 20.06
N SER A 286 -5.60 2.87 19.72
CA SER A 286 -4.78 2.04 20.61
C SER A 286 -3.34 2.09 20.17
N VAL A 287 -2.42 1.82 21.09
CA VAL A 287 -1.01 1.58 20.79
C VAL A 287 -0.60 0.37 21.62
N HIS A 288 0.01 -0.63 20.98
CA HIS A 288 0.40 -1.88 21.60
C HIS A 288 1.92 -1.96 21.67
N ARG A 289 2.46 -2.17 22.88
CA ARG A 289 3.86 -2.53 23.05
C ARG A 289 4.07 -3.95 22.57
N VAL A 290 5.09 -4.14 21.75
CA VAL A 290 5.48 -5.47 21.29
C VAL A 290 6.47 -6.04 22.31
N PRO A 291 6.19 -7.21 22.90
CA PRO A 291 7.12 -7.85 23.82
C PRO A 291 8.39 -8.25 23.10
N ALA A 292 9.50 -8.38 23.83
CA ALA A 292 10.73 -8.91 23.27
C ALA A 292 10.48 -10.30 22.65
N PRO A 293 11.03 -10.60 21.47
CA PRO A 293 10.84 -11.90 20.84
C PRO A 293 11.45 -13.02 21.70
N ALA A 294 10.90 -14.21 21.57
CA ALA A 294 11.45 -15.41 22.23
C ALA A 294 12.75 -15.91 21.58
N ASP A 295 12.98 -15.57 20.30
CA ASP A 295 14.15 -15.96 19.51
C ASP A 295 14.77 -14.75 18.79
N ASP A 296 16.08 -14.80 18.55
CA ASP A 296 16.92 -13.70 18.02
C ASP A 296 16.75 -13.38 16.52
N ALA A 297 15.81 -14.02 15.82
CA ALA A 297 15.86 -14.08 14.35
C ALA A 297 15.24 -12.88 13.60
N GLU A 298 14.45 -12.01 14.25
CA GLU A 298 13.75 -10.94 13.53
C GLU A 298 13.67 -9.61 14.30
N VAL A 299 14.05 -8.52 13.62
CA VAL A 299 13.91 -7.15 14.13
C VAL A 299 12.43 -6.75 14.08
N GLN A 300 11.74 -6.88 15.21
CA GLN A 300 10.32 -6.54 15.35
C GLN A 300 10.09 -5.06 15.70
N PRO A 301 8.90 -4.47 15.48
CA PRO A 301 8.60 -3.14 16.01
C PRO A 301 8.62 -3.12 17.54
N ASP A 302 8.81 -1.94 18.14
CA ASP A 302 8.67 -1.75 19.59
C ASP A 302 7.22 -1.34 19.95
N LEU A 303 6.53 -0.63 19.05
CA LEU A 303 5.11 -0.29 19.16
C LEU A 303 4.36 -0.56 17.86
N ILE A 304 3.12 -1.01 17.97
CA ILE A 304 2.15 -1.12 16.87
C ILE A 304 0.99 -0.16 17.15
N VAL A 305 0.67 0.70 16.17
CA VAL A 305 -0.38 1.73 16.24
C VAL A 305 -1.65 1.25 15.55
#